data_AF-A0A1H1S4C6-F1
#
_entry.id   AF-A0A1H1S4C6-F1
#
_cell.length_a   1.000
_cell.length_b   1.000
_cell.length_c   1.000
_cell.angle_alpha   90.00
_cell.angle_beta   90.00
_cell.angle_gamma   90.00
#
_symmetry.space_group_name_H-M   'P 1'
#
loop_
_entity.id
_entity.type
_entity.pdbx_description
1 polymer ?
#
loop_
_entity_poly.entity_id
_entity_poly.type
_entity_poly.pdbx_seq_one_letter_code
_entity_poly.pdbx_strand_id
1 'polypeptide(L)'
;MRAHIIGLGDTDPWAKAGVMIRATLDPGAPNVFAMLTAGNAAGMQSRLTAGGPTNLIAGPWVNAPYWTRLVRSGSTFTAYVSPDGSNWTPVGTQTVNMDTTVLAGVAVTSHNLPTATQATITSLTFTPN
;
A
#
# COMPACT_ATOMS: atom_id res chain seq x y z
N MET A 1 3.24 -2.92 -9.77
CA MET A 1 1.81 -3.30 -9.67
C MET A 1 0.95 -2.09 -9.33
N ARG A 2 -0.33 -2.10 -9.66
CA ARG A 2 -1.30 -1.04 -9.32
C ARG A 2 -2.68 -1.60 -9.01
N ALA A 3 -3.46 -0.90 -8.18
CA ALA A 3 -4.87 -1.21 -7.94
C ALA A 3 -5.75 0.04 -7.91
N HIS A 4 -6.97 -0.10 -8.41
CA HIS A 4 -8.02 0.93 -8.34
C HIS A 4 -8.96 0.63 -7.19
N ILE A 5 -8.85 1.41 -6.11
CA ILE A 5 -9.73 1.31 -4.95
C ILE A 5 -10.90 2.25 -5.19
N ILE A 6 -12.12 1.73 -5.23
CA ILE A 6 -13.33 2.53 -5.45
C ILE A 6 -14.13 2.78 -4.17
N GLY A 7 -13.82 2.06 -3.10
CA GLY A 7 -14.44 2.26 -1.80
C GLY A 7 -13.59 1.68 -0.68
N LEU A 8 -13.66 2.33 0.48
CA LEU A 8 -13.03 1.91 1.73
C LEU A 8 -13.94 2.32 2.88
N GLY A 9 -14.33 1.36 3.73
CA GLY A 9 -15.16 1.62 4.90
C GLY A 9 -14.41 2.44 5.96
N ASP A 10 -15.05 3.50 6.44
CA ASP A 10 -14.53 4.37 7.51
C ASP A 10 -14.80 3.78 8.89
N THR A 11 -14.11 2.68 9.20
CA THR A 11 -14.13 2.06 10.55
C THR A 11 -13.20 2.76 11.54
N ASP A 12 -12.27 3.52 11.00
CA ASP A 12 -11.25 4.32 11.67
C ASP A 12 -10.64 5.25 10.59
N PRO A 13 -10.27 6.51 10.89
CA PRO A 13 -9.62 7.39 9.92
C PRO A 13 -8.34 6.81 9.30
N TRP A 14 -7.71 5.85 9.98
CA TRP A 14 -6.55 5.09 9.55
C TRP A 14 -6.88 3.68 9.04
N ALA A 15 -8.15 3.32 8.79
CA ALA A 15 -8.47 2.18 7.95
C ALA A 15 -7.80 2.37 6.59
N LYS A 16 -7.24 1.30 6.01
CA LYS A 16 -6.36 1.38 4.83
C LYS A 16 -6.73 0.34 3.79
N ALA A 17 -6.54 0.70 2.53
CA ALA A 17 -6.55 -0.22 1.40
C ALA A 17 -5.54 0.20 0.34
N GLY A 18 -4.95 -0.78 -0.34
CA GLY A 18 -3.98 -0.52 -1.40
C GLY A 18 -3.22 -1.76 -1.83
N VAL A 19 -2.00 -1.56 -2.32
CA VAL A 19 -1.13 -2.63 -2.84
C VAL A 19 0.13 -2.80 -2.00
N MET A 20 0.45 -4.04 -1.64
CA MET A 20 1.56 -4.41 -0.77
C MET A 20 2.49 -5.44 -1.42
N ILE A 21 3.80 -5.24 -1.30
CA ILE A 21 4.82 -6.28 -1.50
C ILE A 21 5.38 -6.63 -0.13
N ARG A 22 5.45 -7.92 0.18
CA ARG A 22 6.03 -8.44 1.44
C ARG A 22 6.90 -9.67 1.18
N ALA A 23 7.92 -9.84 2.01
CA ALA A 23 8.90 -10.92 1.85
C ALA A 23 8.29 -12.31 2.07
N THR A 24 7.56 -12.49 3.17
CA THR A 24 6.96 -13.78 3.56
C THR A 24 5.56 -13.58 4.17
N LEU A 25 4.87 -14.67 4.53
CA LEU A 25 3.59 -14.63 5.24
C LEU A 25 3.72 -14.35 6.74
N ASP A 26 4.94 -14.31 7.29
CA ASP A 26 5.17 -14.04 8.72
C ASP A 26 4.63 -12.66 9.11
N PRO A 27 3.93 -12.52 10.25
CA PRO A 27 3.37 -11.23 10.69
C PRO A 27 4.39 -10.10 10.79
N GLY A 28 5.65 -10.45 11.10
CA GLY A 28 6.76 -9.50 11.21
C GLY A 28 7.54 -9.28 9.91
N ALA A 29 7.14 -9.84 8.77
CA ALA A 29 7.93 -9.81 7.55
C ALA A 29 8.20 -8.37 7.04
N PRO A 30 9.40 -8.10 6.48
CA PRO A 30 9.64 -6.89 5.71
C PRO A 30 8.57 -6.70 4.64
N ASN A 31 8.06 -5.48 4.52
CA ASN A 31 6.98 -5.16 3.59
C ASN A 31 7.01 -3.69 3.17
N VAL A 32 6.33 -3.41 2.07
CA VAL A 32 6.08 -2.06 1.55
C VAL A 32 4.64 -2.00 1.06
N PHE A 33 3.90 -1.00 1.51
CA PHE A 33 2.47 -0.84 1.28
C PHE A 33 2.17 0.57 0.80
N ALA A 34 1.75 0.71 -0.46
CA ALA A 34 1.18 1.95 -1.00
C ALA A 34 -0.32 1.94 -0.71
N MET A 35 -0.80 2.90 0.07
CA MET A 35 -2.12 2.85 0.68
C MET A 35 -2.89 4.16 0.54
N LEU A 36 -4.21 4.04 0.43
CA LEU A 36 -5.15 5.09 0.82
C LEU A 36 -5.56 4.88 2.28
N THR A 37 -6.10 5.92 2.89
CA THR A 37 -6.77 5.81 4.19
C THR A 37 -8.23 6.27 4.08
N ALA A 38 -9.07 5.92 5.04
CA ALA A 38 -10.48 6.33 5.04
C ALA A 38 -10.67 7.82 5.34
N GLY A 39 -9.85 8.39 6.24
CA GLY A 39 -10.00 9.77 6.69
C GLY A 39 -8.71 10.58 6.85
N ASN A 40 -7.55 10.03 6.51
CA ASN A 40 -6.24 10.70 6.57
C ASN A 40 -5.62 10.87 5.17
N ALA A 41 -4.36 11.27 5.11
CA ALA A 41 -3.60 11.26 3.86
C ALA A 41 -3.37 9.83 3.33
N ALA A 42 -3.22 9.70 2.01
CA ALA A 42 -2.60 8.52 1.42
C ALA A 42 -1.14 8.40 1.89
N GLY A 43 -0.51 7.24 1.69
CA GLY A 43 0.86 7.08 2.16
C GLY A 43 1.57 5.82 1.68
N MET A 44 2.81 5.72 2.12
CA MET A 44 3.65 4.55 1.96
C MET A 44 4.04 4.06 3.35
N GLN A 45 3.56 2.89 3.74
CA GLN A 45 4.07 2.20 4.94
C GLN A 45 5.12 1.18 4.55
N SER A 46 6.13 1.01 5.41
CA SER A 46 7.14 -0.01 5.20
C SER A 46 7.66 -0.58 6.50
N ARG A 47 8.04 -1.85 6.47
CA ARG A 47 8.84 -2.50 7.51
C ARG A 47 10.15 -2.95 6.87
N LEU A 48 11.27 -2.42 7.35
CA LEU A 48 12.57 -2.61 6.68
C LEU A 48 13.18 -3.99 6.98
N THR A 49 12.99 -4.49 8.19
CA THR A 49 13.58 -5.74 8.69
C THR A 49 12.53 -6.56 9.44
N ALA A 50 12.76 -7.88 9.53
CA ALA A 50 11.85 -8.77 10.24
C ALA A 50 11.67 -8.33 11.70
N GLY A 51 10.40 -8.17 12.13
CA GLY A 51 10.07 -7.70 13.48
C GLY A 51 10.35 -6.22 13.76
N GLY A 52 10.98 -5.49 12.84
CA GLY A 52 11.30 -4.07 13.00
C GLY A 52 10.09 -3.14 13.01
N PRO A 53 10.24 -1.85 13.34
CA PRO A 53 9.12 -0.91 13.36
C PRO A 53 8.52 -0.70 11.96
N THR A 54 7.27 -0.21 11.92
CA THR A 54 6.65 0.25 10.67
C THR A 54 6.89 1.75 10.51
N ASN A 55 7.47 2.13 9.38
CA ASN A 55 7.67 3.52 8.97
C ASN A 55 6.50 3.98 8.12
N LEU A 56 6.21 5.29 8.15
CA LEU A 56 5.21 5.94 7.31
C LEU A 56 5.84 7.13 6.58
N ILE A 57 5.68 7.18 5.27
CA ILE A 57 5.85 8.39 4.46
C ILE A 57 4.46 8.87 4.07
N ALA A 58 4.09 10.07 4.52
CA ALA A 58 2.81 10.68 4.20
C ALA A 58 2.80 11.19 2.74
N GLY A 59 1.71 10.93 2.04
CA GLY A 59 1.44 11.41 0.70
C GLY A 59 0.37 12.52 0.69
N PRO A 60 -0.26 12.78 -0.46
CA PRO A 60 -1.32 13.78 -0.57
C PRO A 60 -2.62 13.34 0.14
N TRP A 61 -3.45 14.33 0.47
CA TRP A 61 -4.80 14.12 0.98
C TRP A 61 -5.75 13.74 -0.15
N VAL A 62 -5.93 12.43 -0.34
CA VAL A 62 -6.80 11.85 -1.38
C VAL A 62 -7.53 10.64 -0.80
N ASN A 63 -8.76 10.43 -1.25
CA ASN A 63 -9.66 9.37 -0.81
C ASN A 63 -10.10 8.49 -2.00
N ALA A 64 -10.68 7.33 -1.72
CA ALA A 64 -11.31 6.51 -2.75
C ALA A 64 -12.51 7.26 -3.38
N PRO A 65 -12.74 7.18 -4.71
CA PRO A 65 -12.01 6.34 -5.66
C PRO A 65 -10.63 6.90 -6.04
N TYR A 66 -9.59 6.07 -5.95
CA TYR A 66 -8.22 6.44 -6.31
C TYR A 66 -7.38 5.20 -6.65
N TRP A 67 -6.31 5.41 -7.40
CA TRP A 67 -5.34 4.38 -7.71
C TRP A 67 -4.15 4.44 -6.76
N THR A 68 -3.67 3.26 -6.37
CA THR A 68 -2.36 3.08 -5.72
C THR A 68 -1.44 2.27 -6.63
N ARG A 69 -0.15 2.58 -6.63
CA ARG A 69 0.85 1.85 -7.39
C ARG A 69 2.13 1.72 -6.57
N LEU A 70 2.75 0.55 -6.71
CA LEU A 70 4.05 0.26 -6.15
C LEU A 70 4.96 -0.29 -7.24
N VAL A 71 6.12 0.34 -7.40
CA VAL A 71 7.17 -0.03 -8.34
C VAL A 71 8.37 -0.51 -7.54
N ARG A 72 8.90 -1.69 -7.87
CA ARG A 72 10.11 -2.26 -7.26
C ARG A 72 11.21 -2.31 -8.33
N SER A 73 12.39 -1.80 -8.00
CA SER A 73 13.62 -1.93 -8.78
C SER A 73 14.75 -2.36 -7.84
N GLY A 74 15.16 -3.63 -7.91
CA GLY A 74 16.05 -4.24 -6.92
C GLY A 74 15.43 -4.21 -5.51
N SER A 75 16.12 -3.56 -4.57
CA SER A 75 15.64 -3.31 -3.20
C SER A 75 14.95 -1.94 -3.03
N THR A 76 14.84 -1.14 -4.09
CA THR A 76 14.20 0.18 -4.05
C THR A 76 12.74 0.06 -4.43
N PHE A 77 11.87 0.62 -3.59
CA PHE A 77 10.43 0.66 -3.80
C PHE A 77 9.96 2.10 -3.87
N THR A 78 9.15 2.43 -4.89
CA THR A 78 8.53 3.74 -5.03
C THR A 78 7.02 3.59 -5.09
N ALA A 79 6.34 4.29 -4.17
CA ALA A 79 4.89 4.35 -4.08
C ALA A 79 4.36 5.56 -4.85
N TYR A 80 3.23 5.37 -5.52
CA TYR A 80 2.52 6.40 -6.26
C TYR A 80 1.03 6.31 -6.01
N VAL A 81 0.34 7.42 -6.22
CA VAL A 81 -1.12 7.50 -6.24
C VAL A 81 -1.57 8.23 -7.51
N SER A 82 -2.77 7.93 -8.01
CA SER A 82 -3.30 8.56 -9.22
C SER A 82 -4.83 8.65 -9.21
N PRO A 83 -5.44 9.77 -9.67
CA PRO A 83 -6.88 9.87 -9.78
C PRO A 83 -7.46 9.07 -10.96
N ASP A 84 -6.65 8.78 -11.99
CA ASP A 84 -7.10 8.27 -13.30
C ASP A 84 -6.33 7.01 -13.77
N GLY A 85 -5.33 6.55 -13.01
CA GLY A 85 -4.50 5.40 -13.33
C GLY A 85 -3.42 5.67 -14.39
N SER A 86 -3.29 6.92 -14.85
CA SER A 86 -2.39 7.36 -15.93
C SER A 86 -1.45 8.48 -15.48
N ASN A 87 -1.94 9.49 -14.77
CA ASN A 87 -1.18 10.58 -14.17
C ASN A 87 -0.81 10.23 -12.72
N TRP A 88 0.46 9.93 -12.48
CA TRP A 88 0.94 9.40 -11.20
C TRP A 88 1.69 10.46 -10.39
N THR A 89 1.24 10.68 -9.16
CA THR A 89 1.94 11.50 -8.17
C THR A 89 2.81 10.59 -7.28
N PRO A 90 4.12 10.84 -7.16
CA PRO A 90 4.97 10.09 -6.25
C PRO A 90 4.59 10.38 -4.79
N VAL A 91 4.49 9.33 -3.98
CA VAL A 91 4.30 9.44 -2.52
C VAL A 91 5.66 9.40 -1.82
N GLY A 92 6.53 8.49 -2.23
CA GLY A 92 7.83 8.32 -1.60
C GLY A 92 8.60 7.11 -2.12
N THR A 93 9.87 7.05 -1.75
CA THR A 93 10.78 5.95 -2.09
C THR A 93 11.41 5.41 -0.81
N GLN A 94 11.52 4.09 -0.70
CA GLN A 94 12.15 3.40 0.42
C GLN A 94 13.00 2.23 -0.10
N THR A 95 14.18 2.07 0.49
CA THR A 95 14.99 0.86 0.30
C THR A 95 14.60 -0.19 1.34
N VAL A 96 14.19 -1.36 0.87
CA VAL A 96 13.87 -2.53 1.69
C VAL A 96 14.52 -3.76 1.07
N ASN A 97 15.38 -4.44 1.82
CA ASN A 97 15.99 -5.66 1.34
C ASN A 97 14.98 -6.82 1.45
N MET A 98 14.64 -7.40 0.31
CA MET A 98 13.83 -8.61 0.19
C MET A 98 14.45 -9.50 -0.87
N ASP A 99 14.20 -10.80 -0.77
CA ASP A 99 14.61 -11.76 -1.80
C ASP A 99 13.96 -11.46 -3.16
N THR A 100 14.42 -12.15 -4.20
CA THR A 100 13.87 -12.03 -5.55
C THR A 100 12.42 -12.51 -5.60
N THR A 101 12.12 -13.61 -4.91
CA THR A 101 10.75 -14.10 -4.70
C THR A 101 10.08 -13.32 -3.57
N VAL A 102 8.92 -12.74 -3.85
CA VAL A 102 8.10 -11.97 -2.90
C VAL A 102 6.63 -12.24 -3.13
N LEU A 103 5.82 -11.88 -2.13
CA LEU A 103 4.36 -11.88 -2.24
C LEU A 103 3.91 -10.46 -2.58
N ALA A 104 3.09 -10.34 -3.61
CA ALA A 104 2.58 -9.05 -4.08
C ALA A 104 1.07 -9.14 -4.27
N GLY A 105 0.33 -8.16 -3.77
CA GLY A 105 -1.13 -8.18 -3.84
C GLY A 105 -1.79 -7.00 -3.17
N VAL A 106 -3.07 -7.15 -2.91
CA VAL A 106 -3.88 -6.18 -2.17
C VAL A 106 -3.72 -6.40 -0.67
N ALA A 107 -3.69 -5.30 0.09
CA ALA A 107 -3.78 -5.34 1.54
C ALA A 107 -4.87 -4.38 2.03
N VAL A 108 -5.59 -4.82 3.06
CA VAL A 108 -6.68 -4.07 3.71
C VAL A 108 -6.55 -4.24 5.21
N THR A 109 -6.76 -3.17 5.97
CA THR A 109 -6.85 -3.22 7.44
C THR A 109 -7.86 -2.20 7.92
N SER A 110 -8.63 -2.56 8.95
CA SER A 110 -9.56 -1.65 9.60
C SER A 110 -8.90 -0.67 10.55
N HIS A 111 -7.61 -0.87 10.87
CA HIS A 111 -6.88 -0.22 11.95
C HIS A 111 -7.43 -0.44 13.37
N ASN A 112 -8.67 -0.91 13.47
CA ASN A 112 -9.42 -1.07 14.71
C ASN A 112 -9.66 -2.57 14.97
N LEU A 113 -9.15 -3.09 16.09
CA LEU A 113 -9.20 -4.52 16.42
C LEU A 113 -10.62 -5.15 16.50
N PRO A 114 -11.64 -4.51 17.09
CA PRO A 114 -12.97 -5.08 17.23
C PRO A 114 -13.85 -4.91 15.98
N THR A 115 -13.43 -4.10 15.00
CA THR A 115 -14.28 -3.69 13.86
C THR A 115 -13.60 -4.02 12.55
N ALA A 116 -14.20 -4.86 11.72
CA ALA A 116 -13.71 -5.15 10.38
C ALA A 116 -14.11 -4.05 9.39
N THR A 117 -13.24 -3.76 8.42
CA THR A 117 -13.52 -2.85 7.29
C THR A 117 -13.66 -3.63 6.00
N GLN A 118 -14.24 -2.98 4.98
CA GLN A 118 -14.34 -3.48 3.62
C GLN A 118 -13.70 -2.48 2.65
N ALA A 119 -13.00 -3.00 1.65
CA ALA A 119 -12.53 -2.23 0.52
C ALA A 119 -13.01 -2.86 -0.79
N THR A 120 -13.42 -2.02 -1.74
CA THR A 120 -13.89 -2.45 -3.06
C THR A 120 -12.85 -2.06 -4.10
N ILE A 121 -12.38 -3.04 -4.88
CA ILE A 121 -11.31 -2.87 -5.86
C ILE A 121 -11.80 -3.37 -7.22
N THR A 122 -11.68 -2.54 -8.25
CA THR A 122 -12.17 -2.85 -9.61
C THR A 122 -11.08 -3.30 -10.56
N SER A 123 -9.82 -3.00 -10.26
CA SER A 123 -8.70 -3.40 -11.09
C SER A 123 -7.46 -3.66 -10.24
N LEU A 124 -6.76 -4.74 -10.54
CA LEU A 124 -5.44 -5.09 -10.01
C LEU A 124 -4.58 -5.56 -11.18
N THR A 125 -3.42 -4.93 -11.38
CA THR A 125 -2.51 -5.28 -12.48
C THR A 125 -1.09 -5.46 -11.97
N PHE A 126 -0.49 -6.58 -12.36
CA PHE A 126 0.95 -6.84 -12.24
C PHE A 126 1.58 -6.63 -13.61
N THR A 127 2.59 -5.77 -13.66
CA THR A 127 3.40 -5.58 -14.85
C THR A 127 4.78 -6.13 -14.49
N PRO A 128 5.16 -7.30 -15.03
CA PRO A 128 6.55 -7.75 -14.98
C PRO A 128 7.42 -6.69 -15.66
N ASN A 129 8.65 -6.52 -15.18
CA ASN A 129 9.67 -5.80 -15.93
C ASN A 129 10.09 -6.61 -17.16
#